data_AF-Q4T494-F1
#
_entry.id   AF-Q4T494-F1
#
_cell.length_a   1.000
_cell.length_b   1.000
_cell.length_c   1.000
_cell.angle_alpha   90.00
_cell.angle_beta   90.00
_cell.angle_gamma   90.00
#
_symmetry.space_group_name_H-M   'P 1'
#
loop_
_entity.id
_entity.type
_entity.pdbx_description
1 polymer ?
#
loop_
_entity_poly.entity_id
_entity_poly.type
_entity_poly.pdbx_seq_one_letter_code
_entity_poly.pdbx_strand_id
1 'polypeptide(L)'
;SSQSGGQHHPPASHSQPQSLSYSQSRSQAQAQAQTQTSCQTQPSTPEQSGILDWLRRLRLHKYYPVFKQLTMEEFLGLTEEDLNKYHLTQGAKKKLKTQLELQK
;
A
#
# COMPACT_ATOMS: atom_id res chain seq x y z
N SER A 1 -51.63 18.94 -42.17
CA SER A 1 -52.12 17.62 -41.74
C SER A 1 -51.04 16.96 -40.89
N SER A 2 -51.11 17.15 -39.57
CA SER A 2 -51.61 16.15 -38.59
C SER A 2 -50.46 15.24 -38.13
N GLN A 3 -49.66 15.60 -37.12
CA GLN A 3 -49.89 15.51 -35.65
C GLN A 3 -49.86 14.06 -35.12
N SER A 4 -48.91 13.76 -34.22
CA SER A 4 -48.91 12.80 -33.07
C SER A 4 -47.45 12.65 -32.60
N GLY A 5 -46.97 13.00 -31.39
CA GLY A 5 -47.62 13.18 -30.10
C GLY A 5 -47.49 11.89 -29.27
N GLY A 6 -46.63 11.86 -28.24
CA GLY A 6 -46.60 10.74 -27.29
C GLY A 6 -45.32 10.58 -26.47
N GLN A 7 -45.11 11.48 -25.50
CA GLN A 7 -44.32 11.19 -24.29
C GLN A 7 -45.05 10.09 -23.51
N HIS A 8 -44.35 9.16 -22.83
CA HIS A 8 -44.88 8.52 -21.62
C HIS A 8 -43.80 7.73 -20.85
N HIS A 9 -43.62 8.17 -19.61
CA HIS A 9 -42.99 7.53 -18.46
C HIS A 9 -43.92 7.86 -17.28
N PRO A 10 -43.79 7.21 -16.11
CA PRO A 10 -44.04 5.81 -15.72
C PRO A 10 -45.32 5.71 -14.82
N PRO A 11 -45.59 4.58 -14.13
CA PRO A 11 -46.09 4.75 -12.75
C PRO A 11 -45.56 3.74 -11.71
N ALA A 12 -45.36 4.28 -10.49
CA ALA A 12 -45.36 3.66 -9.13
C ALA A 12 -44.29 2.59 -8.81
N SER A 13 -43.61 2.58 -7.64
CA SER A 13 -44.04 2.94 -6.29
C SER A 13 -42.81 3.29 -5.41
N HIS A 14 -42.76 4.47 -4.81
CA HIS A 14 -42.85 4.70 -3.35
C HIS A 14 -41.72 4.02 -2.53
N SER A 15 -40.72 4.73 -2.01
CA SER A 15 -40.90 5.56 -0.82
C SER A 15 -39.73 6.54 -0.63
N GLN A 16 -40.04 7.83 -0.50
CA GLN A 16 -39.24 8.77 0.28
C GLN A 16 -40.08 9.20 1.49
N PRO A 17 -39.45 9.44 2.65
CA PRO A 17 -39.84 10.53 3.50
C PRO A 17 -38.84 11.68 3.37
N GLN A 18 -39.32 12.85 2.95
CA GLN A 18 -38.64 14.11 3.19
C GLN A 18 -38.88 14.53 4.65
N SER A 19 -37.84 15.02 5.34
CA SER A 19 -37.87 16.38 5.90
C SER A 19 -36.51 16.79 6.51
N LEU A 20 -36.32 18.10 6.43
CA LEU A 20 -35.24 18.99 6.83
C LEU A 20 -34.64 18.72 8.23
N SER A 21 -33.34 18.97 8.38
CA SER A 21 -32.83 20.15 9.12
C SER A 21 -31.35 20.01 9.50
N TYR A 22 -30.66 21.14 9.36
CA TYR A 22 -29.33 21.51 9.87
C TYR A 22 -28.88 20.81 11.18
N SER A 23 -27.59 20.46 11.26
CA SER A 23 -26.73 20.36 12.46
C SER A 23 -25.37 19.82 12.00
N GLN A 24 -24.37 20.67 11.78
CA GLN A 24 -23.35 21.01 12.78
C GLN A 24 -22.55 19.81 13.32
N SER A 25 -21.23 19.96 13.23
CA SER A 25 -20.18 19.30 14.01
C SER A 25 -19.47 18.08 13.38
N ARG A 26 -18.33 18.40 12.74
CA ARG A 26 -17.01 17.86 13.07
C ARG A 26 -17.02 16.51 13.80
N SER A 27 -16.64 15.45 13.10
CA SER A 27 -15.76 14.43 13.67
C SER A 27 -14.95 13.76 12.58
N GLN A 28 -13.66 14.08 12.64
CA GLN A 28 -12.52 13.35 12.14
C GLN A 28 -12.73 11.84 12.39
N ALA A 29 -13.08 11.09 11.36
CA ALA A 29 -12.95 9.64 11.35
C ALA A 29 -12.00 9.30 10.20
N GLN A 30 -10.71 9.44 10.52
CA GLN A 30 -9.61 8.89 9.78
C GLN A 30 -9.90 7.39 9.64
N ALA A 31 -10.31 6.95 8.45
CA ALA A 31 -10.41 5.54 8.10
C ALA A 31 -8.99 4.97 8.00
N GLN A 32 -8.34 4.83 9.14
CA GLN A 32 -7.21 3.94 9.30
C GLN A 32 -7.76 2.53 9.29
N ALA A 33 -7.79 1.93 8.10
CA ALA A 33 -7.73 0.48 7.96
C ALA A 33 -6.35 0.03 8.49
N GLN A 34 -6.19 0.03 9.82
CA GLN A 34 -5.12 -0.68 10.51
C GLN A 34 -5.50 -2.15 10.51
N THR A 35 -5.14 -2.84 9.43
CA THR A 35 -4.94 -4.28 9.51
C THR A 35 -3.83 -4.53 10.51
N GLN A 36 -4.24 -4.98 11.69
CA GLN A 36 -3.38 -5.46 12.76
C GLN A 36 -2.47 -6.58 12.22
N THR A 37 -1.17 -6.30 12.16
CA THR A 37 -0.14 -7.32 12.26
C THR A 37 0.79 -6.90 13.38
N SER A 38 0.62 -7.54 14.54
CA SER A 38 1.55 -7.52 15.65
C SER A 38 2.93 -7.95 15.15
N CYS A 39 3.83 -7.00 14.95
CA CYS A 39 5.26 -7.25 14.89
C CYS A 39 5.83 -6.63 16.17
N GLN A 40 6.11 -7.49 17.15
CA GLN A 40 6.80 -7.18 18.40
C GLN A 40 7.87 -6.11 18.18
N THR A 41 7.76 -5.02 18.93
CA THR A 41 8.80 -4.02 19.13
C THR A 41 10.01 -4.67 19.81
N GLN A 42 10.85 -5.34 19.01
CA GLN A 42 12.27 -5.42 19.34
C GLN A 42 12.86 -4.01 19.20
N PRO A 43 13.88 -3.64 20.00
CA PRO A 43 14.59 -2.38 19.79
C PRO A 43 15.26 -2.43 18.42
N SER A 44 14.58 -1.88 17.41
CA SER A 44 15.11 -1.71 16.07
C SER A 44 16.34 -0.84 16.18
N THR A 45 17.53 -1.42 16.04
CA THR A 45 18.75 -0.64 15.93
C THR A 45 18.59 0.34 14.75
N PRO A 46 19.17 1.55 14.81
CA PRO A 46 19.00 2.56 13.75
C PRO A 46 19.41 2.02 12.37
N GLU A 47 20.38 1.11 12.32
CA GLU A 47 20.80 0.42 11.09
C GLU A 47 19.72 -0.47 10.47
N GLN A 48 18.93 -1.16 11.30
CA GLN A 48 17.83 -2.02 10.85
C GLN A 48 16.64 -1.21 10.31
N SER A 49 16.43 -0.02 10.85
CA SER A 49 15.37 0.88 10.41
C SER A 49 15.58 1.35 8.97
N GLY A 50 16.83 1.57 8.55
CA GLY A 50 17.15 2.01 7.20
C GLY A 50 16.81 0.95 6.13
N ILE A 51 17.18 -0.32 6.35
CA ILE A 51 16.91 -1.41 5.39
C ILE A 51 15.40 -1.62 5.25
N LEU A 52 14.67 -1.63 6.37
CA LEU A 52 13.22 -1.79 6.37
C LEU A 52 12.53 -0.67 5.59
N ASP A 53 12.99 0.58 5.74
CA ASP A 53 12.45 1.73 5.00
C ASP A 53 12.72 1.60 3.49
N TRP A 54 13.94 1.20 3.12
CA TRP A 54 14.31 0.92 1.74
C TRP A 54 13.39 -0.11 1.09
N LEU A 55 13.15 -1.22 1.79
CA LEU A 55 12.24 -2.26 1.32
C LEU A 55 10.79 -1.76 1.23
N ARG A 56 10.34 -0.86 2.11
CA ARG A 56 8.99 -0.25 2.00
C ARG A 56 8.86 0.58 0.72
N ARG A 57 9.85 1.41 0.38
CA ARG A 57 9.88 2.21 -0.85
C ARG A 57 9.77 1.32 -2.10
N LEU A 58 10.42 0.17 -2.07
CA LEU A 58 10.36 -0.81 -3.17
C LEU A 58 9.14 -1.74 -3.12
N ARG A 59 8.31 -1.65 -2.07
CA ARG A 59 7.23 -2.60 -1.74
C ARG A 59 7.72 -4.04 -1.59
N LEU A 60 8.95 -4.21 -1.13
CA LEU A 60 9.63 -5.49 -0.88
C LEU A 60 9.74 -5.84 0.60
N HIS A 61 9.06 -5.09 1.49
CA HIS A 61 9.13 -5.29 2.95
C HIS A 61 8.77 -6.71 3.42
N LYS A 62 8.01 -7.50 2.64
CA LYS A 62 7.78 -8.93 2.92
C LYS A 62 9.08 -9.75 3.00
N TYR A 63 10.12 -9.31 2.32
CA TYR A 63 11.43 -9.96 2.28
C TYR A 63 12.38 -9.42 3.36
N TYR A 64 11.95 -8.50 4.22
CA TYR A 64 12.78 -7.98 5.30
C TYR A 64 13.41 -9.07 6.19
N PRO A 65 12.71 -10.18 6.55
CA PRO A 65 13.34 -11.25 7.32
C PRO A 65 14.57 -11.89 6.66
N VAL A 66 14.71 -11.77 5.34
CA VAL A 66 15.87 -12.24 4.58
C VAL A 66 17.08 -11.34 4.80
N PHE A 67 16.85 -10.04 4.99
CA PHE A 67 17.89 -9.01 5.08
C PHE A 67 18.10 -8.47 6.51
N LYS A 68 17.27 -8.85 7.48
CA LYS A 68 17.32 -8.36 8.87
C LYS A 68 18.64 -8.64 9.60
N GLN A 69 19.47 -9.51 9.06
CA GLN A 69 20.80 -9.84 9.61
C GLN A 69 21.93 -9.03 8.97
N LEU A 70 21.65 -8.30 7.89
CA LEU A 70 22.62 -7.47 7.21
C LEU A 70 22.66 -6.08 7.83
N THR A 71 23.84 -5.47 7.79
CA THR A 71 24.01 -4.02 8.00
C THR A 71 23.59 -3.25 6.75
N MET A 72 23.43 -1.93 6.87
CA MET A 72 23.09 -1.09 5.71
C MET A 72 24.17 -1.18 4.63
N GLU A 73 25.45 -1.20 5.01
CA GLU A 73 26.57 -1.33 4.07
C GLU A 73 26.56 -2.68 3.34
N GLU A 74 26.35 -3.79 4.06
CA GLU A 74 26.21 -5.10 3.43
C GLU A 74 25.01 -5.18 2.50
N PHE A 75 23.87 -4.58 2.90
CA PHE A 75 22.67 -4.56 2.08
C PHE A 75 22.85 -3.75 0.80
N LEU A 76 23.44 -2.54 0.88
CA LEU A 76 23.74 -1.70 -0.27
C LEU A 76 24.82 -2.31 -1.19
N GLY A 77 25.68 -3.16 -0.62
CA GLY A 77 26.73 -3.88 -1.34
C GLY A 77 26.27 -5.16 -2.05
N LEU A 78 25.00 -5.59 -1.91
CA LEU A 78 24.53 -6.86 -2.49
C LEU A 78 24.65 -6.90 -4.01
N THR A 79 25.28 -7.96 -4.52
CA THR A 79 25.43 -8.22 -5.96
C THR A 79 24.32 -9.13 -6.49
N GLU A 80 24.24 -9.30 -7.82
CA GLU A 80 23.31 -10.27 -8.43
C GLU A 80 23.54 -11.70 -7.92
N GLU A 81 24.79 -12.08 -7.68
CA GLU A 81 25.15 -13.40 -7.18
C GLU A 81 24.65 -13.59 -5.75
N ASP A 82 24.77 -12.58 -4.90
CA ASP A 82 24.25 -12.63 -3.53
C ASP A 82 22.72 -12.64 -3.50
N LEU A 83 22.07 -11.81 -4.34
CA LEU A 83 20.62 -11.85 -4.54
C LEU A 83 20.14 -13.23 -5.02
N ASN A 84 20.97 -13.96 -5.76
CA ASN A 84 20.63 -15.31 -6.20
C ASN A 84 20.58 -16.36 -5.09
N LYS A 85 21.38 -16.18 -4.03
CA LYS A 85 21.42 -17.06 -2.85
C LYS A 85 20.16 -16.94 -1.98
N TYR A 86 19.45 -15.82 -2.05
CA TYR A 86 18.24 -15.59 -1.28
C TYR A 86 16.97 -16.12 -1.97
N HIS A 87 16.00 -16.56 -1.16
CA HIS A 87 14.67 -17.00 -1.60
C HIS A 87 13.77 -15.82 -2.00
N LEU A 88 14.13 -15.17 -3.10
CA LEU A 88 13.41 -14.04 -3.68
C LEU A 88 12.77 -14.44 -5.02
N THR A 89 11.60 -13.90 -5.33
CA THR A 89 11.02 -14.01 -6.67
C THR A 89 11.91 -13.32 -7.70
N GLN A 90 11.96 -13.79 -8.95
CA GLN A 90 12.80 -13.22 -10.01
C GLN A 90 12.60 -11.71 -10.20
N GLY A 91 11.34 -11.24 -10.15
CA GLY A 91 11.02 -9.81 -10.22
C GLY A 91 11.58 -9.00 -9.04
N ALA A 92 11.61 -9.57 -7.83
CA ALA A 92 12.19 -8.93 -6.65
C ALA A 92 13.72 -8.85 -6.75
N LYS A 93 14.39 -9.93 -7.20
CA LYS A 93 15.84 -9.94 -7.45
C LYS A 93 16.22 -8.85 -8.46
N LYS A 94 15.54 -8.82 -9.61
CA LYS A 94 15.76 -7.80 -10.64
C LYS A 94 15.53 -6.38 -10.11
N LYS A 95 14.47 -6.18 -9.34
CA LYS A 95 14.16 -4.87 -8.74
C LYS A 95 15.23 -4.42 -7.74
N LEU A 96 15.71 -5.31 -6.86
CA LEU A 96 16.77 -4.99 -5.92
C LEU A 96 18.07 -4.67 -6.64
N LYS A 97 18.51 -5.53 -7.58
CA LYS A 97 19.72 -5.30 -8.39
C LYS A 97 19.70 -3.92 -9.03
N THR A 98 18.63 -3.57 -9.74
CA THR A 98 18.50 -2.25 -10.38
C THR A 98 18.53 -1.11 -9.38
N GLN A 99 17.88 -1.25 -8.22
CA GLN A 99 17.83 -0.17 -7.22
C GLN A 99 19.15 0.02 -6.48
N LEU A 100 19.87 -1.06 -6.21
CA LEU A 100 21.19 -1.03 -5.57
C LEU A 100 22.26 -0.42 -6.50
N GLU A 101 22.23 -0.76 -7.79
CA GLU A 101 23.16 -0.19 -8.79
C GLU A 101 22.94 1.31 -9.02
N LEU A 102 21.69 1.80 -8.93
CA LEU A 102 21.37 3.24 -9.05
C LEU A 102 21.80 4.08 -7.84
N GLN A 103 22.16 3.44 -6.73
CA GLN A 103 22.49 4.11 -5.47
C GLN A 103 23.99 4.03 -5.17
N LYS A 104 24.77 3.50 -6.12
CA LYS A 104 26.21 3.29 -6.05
C LYS A 104 27.00 4.45 -6.65
#